data_AF-A0A8B8V550-F1
#
_entry.id   AF-A0A8B8V550-F1
#
_cell.length_a   1.000
_cell.length_b   1.000
_cell.length_c   1.000
_cell.angle_alpha   90.00
_cell.angle_beta   90.00
_cell.angle_gamma   90.00
#
_symmetry.space_group_name_H-M   'P 1'
#
loop_
_entity.id
_entity.type
_entity.pdbx_description
1 polymer ?
#
loop_
_entity_poly.entity_id
_entity_poly.type
_entity_poly.pdbx_seq_one_letter_code
_entity_poly.pdbx_strand_id
1 'polypeptide(L)' 'MSQAHPPYLKKFIEKKLSLKLNCGRHVRGILWRSDPFMSPVVDECVEMVTSGQQKDTRMVVIRIVSSC' A
#
# COMPACT_ATOMS: atom_id res chain seq x y z
N MET A 1 -10.98 17.81 10.34
CA MET A 1 -11.27 16.48 10.88
C MET A 1 -10.52 15.47 10.04
N SER A 2 -9.42 14.91 10.55
CA SER A 2 -8.64 13.88 9.85
C SER A 2 -9.54 12.65 9.64
N GLN A 3 -10.04 12.48 8.43
CA GLN A 3 -10.84 11.33 8.06
C GLN A 3 -9.95 10.10 8.26
N ALA A 4 -10.16 9.41 9.38
CA ALA A 4 -9.32 8.30 9.82
C ALA A 4 -9.25 7.26 8.69
N HIS A 5 -8.07 6.66 8.56
CA HIS A 5 -7.87 5.63 7.55
C HIS A 5 -8.98 4.59 7.70
N PRO A 6 -9.68 4.27 6.61
CA PRO A 6 -10.87 3.48 6.71
C PRO A 6 -10.62 2.13 7.41
N PRO A 7 -11.47 1.74 8.38
CA PRO A 7 -11.23 0.58 9.24
C PRO A 7 -11.21 -0.76 8.49
N TYR A 8 -11.60 -0.78 7.21
CA TYR A 8 -11.57 -1.96 6.37
C TYR A 8 -10.15 -2.48 6.09
N LEU A 9 -9.12 -1.62 6.09
CA LEU A 9 -7.73 -2.05 5.83
C LEU A 9 -7.19 -2.99 6.92
N LYS A 10 -7.67 -2.85 8.15
CA LYS A 10 -7.27 -3.73 9.27
C LYS A 10 -7.60 -5.21 9.01
N LYS A 11 -8.62 -5.50 8.20
CA LYS A 11 -9.01 -6.87 7.82
C LYS A 11 -8.03 -7.53 6.84
N PHE A 12 -7.16 -6.73 6.24
CA PHE A 12 -6.21 -7.19 5.23
C PHE A 12 -4.78 -7.32 5.75
N ILE A 13 -4.55 -7.13 7.05
CA ILE A 13 -3.25 -7.38 7.69
C ILE A 13 -2.85 -8.85 7.45
N GLU A 14 -1.57 -9.07 7.17
CA GLU A 14 -0.96 -10.35 6.77
C GLU A 14 -1.52 -10.97 5.47
N LYS A 15 -2.32 -10.22 4.71
CA LYS A 15 -2.79 -10.65 3.39
C LYS A 15 -2.00 -9.98 2.29
N LYS A 16 -1.80 -10.73 1.20
CA LYS A 16 -1.23 -10.22 -0.04
C LYS A 16 -2.24 -9.31 -0.74
N LEU A 17 -1.86 -8.05 -0.90
CA LEU A 17 -2.67 -7.02 -1.52
C LEU A 17 -2.06 -6.55 -2.84
N SER A 18 -2.96 -6.02 -3.66
CA SER A 18 -2.68 -5.44 -4.97
C SER A 18 -3.09 -3.97 -4.89
N LEU A 19 -2.12 -3.06 -4.84
CA LEU A 19 -2.35 -1.65 -4.57
C LEU A 19 -2.02 -0.83 -5.82
N LYS A 20 -3.03 -0.12 -6.32
CA LYS A 20 -2.88 0.84 -7.40
C LYS A 20 -2.46 2.19 -6.79
N LEU A 21 -1.33 2.70 -7.24
CA LEU A 21 -0.79 3.98 -6.83
C LEU A 21 -1.04 5.03 -7.91
N ASN A 22 -0.76 6.28 -7.57
CA ASN A 22 -0.82 7.39 -8.52
C ASN A 22 0.15 7.18 -9.69
N CYS A 23 -0.13 7.87 -10.81
CA CYS A 23 0.61 7.78 -12.06
C CYS A 23 0.59 6.38 -12.71
N GLY A 24 -0.48 5.60 -12.49
CA GLY A 24 -0.64 4.28 -13.11
C GLY A 24 0.30 3.21 -12.58
N ARG A 25 0.97 3.46 -11.45
CA ARG A 25 1.87 2.50 -10.82
C ARG A 25 1.08 1.45 -10.04
N HIS A 26 1.63 0.25 -9.99
CA HIS A 26 0.99 -0.87 -9.33
C HIS A 26 2.01 -1.61 -8.48
N VAL A 27 1.72 -1.80 -7.19
CA VAL A 27 2.54 -2.61 -6.29
C VAL A 27 1.74 -3.79 -5.75
N ARG A 28 2.40 -4.93 -5.56
CA ARG A 28 1.89 -6.07 -4.81
C ARG A 28 2.74 -6.24 -3.56
N GLY A 29 2.14 -6.67 -2.46
CA GLY A 29 2.88 -6.95 -1.23
C GLY A 29 1.96 -7.36 -0.09
N ILE A 30 2.52 -7.69 1.07
CA ILE A 30 1.78 -8.14 2.25
C ILE A 30 1.56 -6.94 3.16
N LEU A 31 0.30 -6.67 3.53
CA LEU A 31 0.02 -5.58 4.48
C LEU A 31 0.50 -5.98 5.88
N TRP A 32 1.61 -5.41 6.35
CA TRP A 32 2.15 -5.73 7.66
C TRP A 32 1.45 -4.95 8.78
N ARG A 33 1.20 -3.67 8.54
CA ARG A 33 0.60 -2.78 9.53
C ARG A 33 -0.34 -1.78 8.87
N SER A 34 -1.51 -1.60 9.47
CA SER A 34 -2.43 -0.53 9.11
C SER A 34 -2.99 0.08 10.38
N ASP A 35 -2.61 1.34 10.64
CA ASP A 35 -3.12 2.11 11.76
C ASP A 35 -4.08 3.19 11.27
N PRO A 36 -5.16 3.50 12.02
CA PRO A 36 -6.12 4.56 11.66
C PRO A 36 -5.51 5.96 11.50
N PHE A 37 -4.33 6.18 12.08
CA PHE A 37 -3.63 7.47 12.15
C PHE A 37 -2.30 7.50 11.40
N MET A 38 -1.87 6.38 10.82
CA MET A 38 -0.59 6.30 10.09
C MET A 38 -0.76 5.64 8.72
N SER A 39 0.20 5.91 7.84
CA SER A 39 0.28 5.27 6.53
C SER A 39 0.44 3.74 6.65
N PRO A 40 -0.24 2.94 5.82
CA PRO A 40 -0.06 1.49 5.80
C PRO A 40 1.37 1.11 5.40
N VAL A 41 1.86 0.05 6.03
CA VAL A 41 3.17 -0.54 5.77
C VAL A 41 2.96 -1.85 5.03
N VAL A 42 3.60 -1.99 3.88
CA VAL A 42 3.53 -3.19 3.05
C VAL A 42 4.92 -3.81 2.99
N ASP A 43 5.00 -5.08 3.37
CA ASP A 43 6.21 -5.88 3.28
C ASP A 43 6.22 -6.74 2.00
N GLU A 44 7.38 -7.26 1.62
CA GLU A 44 7.59 -8.02 0.38
C GLU A 44 7.01 -7.32 -0.86
N CYS A 45 7.20 -6.01 -0.93
CA CYS A 45 6.61 -5.19 -1.97
C CYS A 45 7.34 -5.37 -3.30
N VAL A 46 6.55 -5.68 -4.33
CA VAL A 46 6.98 -5.83 -5.72
C VAL A 46 6.26 -4.77 -6.57
N GLU A 47 7.03 -3.85 -7.14
CA GLU A 47 6.51 -2.88 -8.09
C GLU A 47 6.40 -3.52 -9.48
N MET A 48 5.20 -3.42 -10.07
CA MET A 48 4.94 -3.83 -11.45
C MET A 48 5.15 -2.61 -12.34
N VAL A 49 6.27 -2.62 -13.05
CA VAL A 49 6.60 -1.60 -14.04
C VAL A 49 5.86 -1.92 -15.34
N THR A 50 5.39 -0.89 -16.04
CA THR A 50 4.64 -1.00 -17.29
C THR A 50 5.38 -1.76 -18.39
N SER A 51 6.71 -1.86 -18.30
CA SER A 51 7.58 -2.65 -19.17
C SER A 51 7.55 -4.17 -18.91
N GLY A 52 6.70 -4.65 -17.99
CA GLY A 52 6.64 -6.05 -17.56
C GLY A 52 7.71 -6.44 -16.54
N GLN A 53 8.61 -5.51 -16.20
CA GLN A 53 9.64 -5.72 -15.19
C GLN A 53 9.05 -5.65 -13.79
N GLN A 54 9.43 -6.59 -12.93
CA GLN A 54 9.09 -6.56 -11.50
C GLN A 54 10.31 -6.08 -10.72
N LYS A 55 10.09 -5.16 -9.79
CA LYS A 55 11.14 -4.63 -8.90
C LYS A 55 10.81 -4.92 -7.45
N ASP A 56 11.66 -5.71 -6.81
CA ASP A 56 11.55 -6.01 -5.38
C ASP A 56 12.05 -4.82 -4.55
N THR A 57 11.14 -4.22 -3.80
CA THR A 57 11.40 -3.01 -2.98
C THR A 57 11.39 -3.33 -1.48
N ARG A 58 11.17 -4.61 -1.10
CA ARG A 58 11.06 -5.09 0.29
C ARG A 58 9.95 -4.35 1.05
N MET A 59 10.25 -3.71 2.17
CA MET A 59 9.26 -3.02 3.00
C MET A 59 9.09 -1.56 2.58
N VAL A 60 7.86 -1.17 2.27
CA VAL A 60 7.51 0.19 1.82
C VAL A 60 6.36 0.78 2.64
N VAL A 61 6.42 2.09 2.84
CA VAL A 61 5.35 2.85 3.48
C VAL A 61 4.55 3.58 2.40
N ILE A 62 3.25 3.31 2.31
CA ILE A 62 2.39 3.92 1.29
C ILE A 62 1.65 5.11 1.90
N ARG A 63 2.02 6.32 1.48
CA ARG A 63 1.35 7.54 1.91
C ARG A 63 0.01 7.70 1.19
N ILE A 64 -1.06 7.75 1.96
CA ILE A 64 -2.39 8.10 1.45
C ILE A 64 -2.52 9.61 1.54
N VAL A 65 -2.53 10.28 0.39
CA VAL A 65 -2.82 11.70 0.30
C VAL A 65 -4.33 11.87 0.06
N SER A 66 -5.03 12.42 1.06
CA SER A 66 -6.39 12.91 0.85
C SER A 66 -6.24 14.28 0.19
N SER A 67 -6.47 14.38 -1.11
CA SER A 67 -6.76 15.67 -1.74
C SER A 67 -8.08 16.17 -1.15
N CYS A 68 -8.00 17.16 -0.25
CA CYS A 68 -9.16 17.95 0.15
C CYS A 68 -9.71 18.71 -1.05
#